data_AF-A0A438C3G4-F1
#
_entry.id   AF-A0A438C3G4-F1
#
_cell.length_a   1.000
_cell.length_b   1.000
_cell.length_c   1.000
_cell.angle_alpha   90.00
_cell.angle_beta   90.00
_cell.angle_gamma   90.00
#
_symmetry.space_group_name_H-M   'P 1'
#
loop_
_entity.id
_entity.type
_entity.pdbx_description
1 polymer ?
#
loop_
_entity_poly.entity_id
_entity_poly.type
_entity_poly.pdbx_seq_one_letter_code
_entity_poly.pdbx_strand_id
1 'polypeptide(L)'
;MWLLADGFKELVRKWWTEYPIAGSSSHCLVEKLKALKNILAWNKEVFGNVPFKKSEAFSHVQFWDSKERDNPLAIEEAEVRKEALEEYKKWALLEEASWR
;
A
#
# COMPACT_ATOMS: atom_id res chain seq x y z
N MET A 1 -0.04 5.04 -2.95
CA MET A 1 0.04 3.59 -2.66
C MET A 1 1.09 2.93 -3.54
N TRP A 2 0.86 2.81 -4.85
CA TRP A 2 1.82 2.35 -5.85
C TRP A 2 3.15 3.11 -5.91
N LEU A 3 3.12 4.45 -5.77
CA LEU A 3 4.35 5.27 -5.69
C LEU A 3 5.25 4.94 -4.49
N LEU A 4 4.67 4.30 -3.46
CA LEU A 4 5.37 3.88 -2.24
C LEU A 4 5.75 2.39 -2.29
N ALA A 5 5.34 1.66 -3.33
CA ALA A 5 5.71 0.26 -3.49
C ALA A 5 7.18 0.17 -3.89
N ASP A 6 7.93 -0.66 -3.18
CA ASP A 6 9.33 -0.94 -3.51
C ASP A 6 9.42 -1.55 -4.93
N GLY A 7 10.39 -1.12 -5.73
CA GLY A 7 10.53 -1.54 -7.12
C GLY A 7 9.56 -0.89 -8.13
N PHE A 8 8.57 -0.09 -7.70
CA PHE A 8 7.58 0.47 -8.63
C PHE A 8 8.18 1.42 -9.68
N LYS A 9 9.10 2.31 -9.27
CA LYS A 9 9.78 3.24 -10.19
C LYS A 9 10.64 2.50 -11.21
N GLU A 10 11.27 1.40 -10.81
CA GLU A 10 12.09 0.56 -11.69
C GLU A 10 11.22 -0.23 -12.67
N LEU A 11 10.08 -0.75 -12.20
CA LEU A 11 9.07 -1.40 -13.05
C LEU A 11 8.58 -0.44 -14.14
N VAL A 12 8.17 0.77 -13.78
CA VAL A 12 7.71 1.78 -14.75
C VAL A 12 8.83 2.18 -15.69
N ARG A 13 10.06 2.39 -15.19
CA ARG A 13 11.20 2.76 -16.03
C ARG A 13 11.48 1.67 -17.06
N LYS A 14 11.61 0.42 -16.61
CA LYS A 14 11.83 -0.75 -17.47
C LYS A 14 10.74 -0.86 -18.54
N TRP A 15 9.48 -0.80 -18.11
CA TRP A 15 8.33 -0.86 -19.02
C TRP A 15 8.29 0.32 -20.01
N TRP A 16 8.61 1.54 -19.56
CA TRP A 16 8.63 2.73 -20.41
C TRP A 16 9.67 2.63 -21.52
N THR A 17 10.84 2.05 -21.22
CA THR A 17 11.96 1.89 -22.16
C THR A 17 11.84 0.66 -23.06
N GLU A 18 11.28 -0.45 -22.57
CA GLU A 18 11.22 -1.72 -23.30
C GLU A 18 10.03 -1.83 -24.26
N TYR A 19 9.07 -0.91 -24.19
CA TYR A 19 7.87 -0.91 -25.04
C TYR A 19 7.91 0.20 -26.11
N PRO A 20 8.54 -0.05 -27.28
CA PRO A 20 8.49 0.88 -28.41
C PRO A 20 7.10 0.82 -29.05
N ILE A 21 6.41 1.95 -29.06
CA ILE A 21 5.11 2.09 -29.72
C ILE A 21 5.31 2.96 -30.96
N ALA A 22 5.01 2.40 -32.14
CA ALA A 22 5.08 3.11 -33.40
C ALA A 22 3.86 4.05 -33.54
N GLY A 23 4.09 5.27 -34.02
CA GLY A 23 3.02 6.24 -34.27
C GLY A 23 3.43 7.65 -33.88
N SER A 24 2.47 8.58 -33.91
CA SER A 24 2.69 9.95 -33.43
C SER A 24 2.94 9.97 -31.93
N SER A 25 3.61 11.02 -31.43
CA SER A 25 3.88 11.18 -30.00
C SER A 25 2.60 11.10 -29.14
N SER A 26 1.49 11.65 -29.64
CA SER A 26 0.18 11.58 -28.98
C SER A 26 -0.38 10.16 -28.95
N HIS A 27 -0.22 9.37 -30.02
CA HIS A 27 -0.64 7.98 -30.06
C HIS A 27 0.19 7.11 -29.09
N CYS A 28 1.52 7.29 -29.11
CA CYS A 28 2.43 6.61 -28.19
C CYS A 28 2.07 6.90 -26.73
N LEU A 29 1.76 8.16 -26.40
CA LEU A 29 1.31 8.53 -25.06
C LEU A 29 0.00 7.84 -24.65
N VAL A 30 -1.01 7.82 -25.52
CA VAL A 30 -2.31 7.19 -25.24
C VAL A 30 -2.17 5.69 -25.02
N GLU A 31 -1.42 5.00 -25.87
CA GLU A 31 -1.20 3.55 -25.73
C GLU A 31 -0.40 3.24 -24.45
N LYS A 32 0.59 4.08 -24.11
CA LYS A 32 1.31 3.95 -22.84
C LYS A 32 0.37 4.16 -21.63
N LEU A 33 -0.50 5.17 -21.67
CA LEU A 33 -1.48 5.41 -20.61
C LEU A 33 -2.53 4.28 -20.48
N LYS A 34 -2.94 3.67 -21.59
CA LYS A 34 -3.83 2.49 -21.57
C LYS A 34 -3.17 1.31 -20.88
N ALA A 35 -1.91 1.03 -21.17
CA ALA A 35 -1.16 -0.05 -20.53
C ALA A 35 -0.91 0.23 -19.04
N LEU A 36 -0.77 1.50 -18.64
CA LEU A 36 -0.73 1.92 -17.23
C LEU A 36 -2.00 1.57 -16.45
N LYS A 37 -3.16 1.36 -17.10
CA LYS A 37 -4.36 0.86 -16.39
C LYS A 37 -4.14 -0.52 -15.76
N ASN A 38 -3.23 -1.34 -16.30
CA ASN A 38 -2.91 -2.64 -15.69
C ASN A 38 -2.20 -2.50 -14.34
N ILE A 39 -1.56 -1.36 -14.08
CA ILE A 39 -0.92 -1.06 -12.79
C ILE A 39 -1.97 -0.83 -11.69
N LEU A 40 -3.17 -0.35 -12.03
CA LEU A 40 -4.28 -0.27 -11.07
C LEU A 40 -4.74 -1.67 -10.62
N ALA A 41 -4.72 -2.66 -11.52
CA ALA A 41 -5.02 -4.05 -11.15
C ALA A 41 -3.91 -4.64 -10.26
N TRP A 42 -2.64 -4.38 -10.60
CA TRP A 42 -1.48 -4.78 -9.78
C TRP A 42 -1.54 -4.22 -8.35
N ASN A 43 -2.04 -3.00 -8.16
CA ASN A 43 -2.22 -2.42 -6.82
C ASN A 43 -3.14 -3.27 -5.94
N LYS A 44 -4.22 -3.81 -6.53
CA LYS A 44 -5.15 -4.68 -5.80
C LYS A 44 -4.52 -6.04 -5.49
N GLU A 45 -3.66 -6.56 -6.36
CA GLU A 45 -2.94 -7.82 -6.13
C GLU A 45 -1.86 -7.68 -5.04
N VAL A 46 -1.09 -6.60 -5.07
CA VAL A 46 0.03 -6.39 -4.13
C VAL A 46 -0.45 -5.92 -2.77
N PHE A 47 -1.36 -4.94 -2.74
CA PHE A 47 -1.80 -4.33 -1.48
C PHE A 47 -3.09 -4.95 -0.93
N GLY A 48 -3.88 -5.61 -1.77
CA GLY A 48 -5.18 -6.17 -1.38
C GLY A 48 -6.21 -5.08 -1.10
N ASN A 49 -7.18 -5.38 -0.23
CA ASN A 49 -8.15 -4.41 0.26
C ASN A 49 -7.53 -3.61 1.43
N VAL A 50 -6.91 -2.47 1.13
CA VAL A 50 -6.24 -1.64 2.13
C VAL A 50 -7.18 -1.11 3.22
N PRO A 51 -8.39 -0.59 2.93
CA PRO A 51 -9.34 -0.21 3.98
C PRO A 51 -9.66 -1.36 4.95
N PHE A 52 -9.82 -2.57 4.43
CA PHE A 52 -10.04 -3.76 5.26
C PHE A 52 -8.83 -4.06 6.15
N LYS A 53 -7.61 -4.09 5.59
CA LYS A 53 -6.37 -4.34 6.35
C LYS A 53 -6.10 -3.28 7.41
N LYS A 54 -6.41 -2.01 7.11
CA LYS A 54 -6.34 -0.91 8.08
C LYS A 54 -7.31 -1.14 9.24
N SER A 55 -8.56 -1.51 8.94
CA SER A 55 -9.56 -1.81 9.96
C SER A 55 -9.16 -2.99 10.84
N GLU A 56 -8.61 -4.05 10.26
CA GLU A 56 -8.11 -5.23 10.99
C GLU A 56 -6.94 -4.86 11.92
N ALA A 57 -5.94 -4.14 11.40
CA ALA A 57 -4.83 -3.64 12.22
C ALA A 57 -5.31 -2.70 13.33
N PHE A 58 -6.31 -1.85 13.05
CA PHE A 58 -6.93 -0.98 14.05
C PHE A 58 -7.63 -1.78 15.16
N SER A 59 -8.36 -2.84 14.82
CA SER A 59 -9.00 -3.71 15.81
C SER A 59 -7.98 -4.41 16.72
N HIS A 60 -6.80 -4.78 16.19
CA HIS A 60 -5.71 -5.30 17.02
C HIS A 60 -5.17 -4.25 18.00
N VAL A 61 -5.00 -3.00 17.56
CA VAL A 61 -4.59 -1.90 18.46
C VAL A 61 -5.64 -1.69 19.55
N GLN A 62 -6.92 -1.66 19.20
CA GLN A 62 -8.01 -1.49 20.17
C GLN A 62 -8.05 -2.62 21.20
N PHE A 63 -7.79 -3.87 20.78
CA PHE A 63 -7.70 -5.00 21.70
C PHE A 63 -6.61 -4.78 22.77
N TRP A 64 -5.42 -4.35 22.36
CA TRP A 64 -4.32 -4.10 23.30
C TRP A 64 -4.58 -2.89 24.20
N ASP A 65 -5.20 -1.83 23.67
CA ASP A 65 -5.59 -0.65 24.46
C ASP A 65 -6.65 -1.00 25.53
N SER A 66 -7.59 -1.91 25.22
CA SER A 66 -8.55 -2.43 26.20
C SER A 66 -7.85 -3.27 27.26
N LYS A 67 -6.95 -4.17 26.86
CA LYS A 67 -6.22 -5.04 27.78
C LYS A 67 -5.33 -4.26 28.76
N GLU A 68 -4.61 -3.25 28.27
CA GLU A 68 -3.76 -2.37 29.08
C GLU A 68 -4.55 -1.58 30.13
N ARG A 69 -5.80 -1.20 29.79
CA ARG A 69 -6.70 -0.50 30.71
C ARG A 69 -7.11 -1.36 31.89
N ASP A 70 -7.32 -2.65 31.66
CA ASP A 70 -7.75 -3.60 32.67
C ASP A 70 -6.56 -4.11 33.52
N ASN A 71 -5.38 -4.28 32.91
CA ASN A 71 -4.15 -4.70 33.58
C ASN A 71 -2.89 -4.19 32.85
N PRO A 72 -1.83 -3.76 33.56
CA PRO A 72 -0.57 -3.39 32.93
C PRO A 72 -0.02 -4.50 32.04
N LEU A 73 0.42 -4.15 30.83
CA LEU A 73 0.98 -5.10 29.88
C LEU A 73 2.38 -5.58 30.34
N ALA A 74 2.68 -6.84 30.08
CA ALA A 74 4.05 -7.34 30.14
C ALA A 74 4.91 -6.69 29.04
N ILE A 75 6.23 -6.77 29.19
CA ILE A 75 7.18 -6.18 28.22
C ILE A 75 6.97 -6.79 26.83
N GLU A 76 6.80 -8.10 26.76
CA GLU A 76 6.55 -8.82 25.51
C GLU A 76 5.22 -8.38 24.86
N GLU A 77 4.18 -8.16 25.66
CA GLU A 77 2.87 -7.72 25.19
C GLU A 77 2.89 -6.28 24.68
N ALA A 78 3.69 -5.42 25.33
CA ALA A 78 3.90 -4.04 24.91
C ALA A 78 4.61 -3.97 23.55
N GLU A 79 5.57 -4.86 23.28
CA GLU A 79 6.21 -4.95 21.95
C GLU A 79 5.21 -5.43 20.87
N VAL A 80 4.36 -6.42 21.16
CA VAL A 80 3.32 -6.85 20.21
C VAL A 80 2.30 -5.74 19.92
N ARG A 81 1.92 -4.95 20.92
CA ARG A 81 1.07 -3.76 20.72
C ARG A 81 1.75 -2.73 19.81
N LYS A 82 3.04 -2.49 20.02
CA LYS A 82 3.83 -1.56 19.19
C LYS A 82 3.91 -2.03 17.75
N GLU A 83 4.10 -3.34 17.51
CA GLU A 83 4.04 -3.92 16.17
C GLU A 83 2.66 -3.73 15.51
N ALA A 84 1.57 -3.96 16.24
CA ALA A 84 0.22 -3.71 15.75
C ALA A 84 0.00 -2.23 15.38
N LEU A 85 0.56 -1.30 16.16
CA LEU A 85 0.51 0.13 15.88
C LEU A 85 1.30 0.50 14.61
N GLU A 86 2.50 -0.07 14.42
CA GLU A 86 3.29 0.15 13.20
C GLU A 86 2.59 -0.42 11.96
N GLU A 87 1.96 -1.59 12.06
CA GLU A 87 1.17 -2.16 10.96
C GLU A 87 -0.06 -1.28 10.65
N TYR A 88 -0.76 -0.75 11.66
CA TYR A 88 -1.85 0.21 11.44
C TYR A 88 -1.36 1.48 10.73
N LYS A 89 -0.25 2.08 11.18
CA LYS A 89 0.35 3.27 10.55
C LYS A 89 0.69 3.03 9.09
N LYS A 90 1.29 1.88 8.78
CA LYS A 90 1.61 1.46 7.41
C LYS A 90 0.36 1.43 6.53
N TRP A 91 -0.73 0.79 6.96
CA TRP A 91 -1.96 0.75 6.17
C TRP A 91 -2.65 2.10 6.05
N ALA A 92 -2.63 2.93 7.10
CA ALA A 92 -3.16 4.29 7.07
C ALA A 92 -2.42 5.17 6.06
N LEU A 93 -1.09 5.10 6.01
CA LEU A 93 -0.26 5.82 5.03
C LEU A 93 -0.53 5.36 3.60
N LEU A 94 -0.64 4.04 3.40
CA LEU A 94 -0.96 3.47 2.09
C LEU A 94 -2.33 3.93 1.59
N GLU A 95 -3.33 3.94 2.48
CA GLU A 95 -4.66 4.47 2.19
C GLU A 95 -4.57 5.95 1.82
N GLU A 96 -3.99 6.82 2.66
CA GLU A 96 -3.86 8.26 2.37
C GLU A 96 -3.21 8.51 1.00
N ALA A 97 -2.15 7.77 0.68
CA ALA A 97 -1.45 7.87 -0.60
C ALA A 97 -2.22 7.29 -1.81
N SER A 98 -3.42 6.73 -1.62
CA SER A 98 -4.32 6.35 -2.74
C SER A 98 -5.39 7.37 -3.05
N TRP A 99 -5.69 8.29 -2.11
CA TRP A 99 -6.63 9.39 -2.32
C TRP A 99 -5.97 10.64 -2.93
N ARG A 100 -4.64 10.71 -2.89
CA ARG A 100 -3.82 11.76 -3.50
C ARG A 100 -3.28 11.31 -4.85
#